data_AF-A0A564Q0R8-F1
#
_entry.id   AF-A0A564Q0R8-F1
#
_cell.length_a   1.000
_cell.length_b   1.000
_cell.length_c   1.000
_cell.angle_alpha   90.00
_cell.angle_beta   90.00
_cell.angle_gamma   90.00
#
_symmetry.space_group_name_H-M   'P 1'
#
loop_
_entity.id
_entity.type
_entity.pdbx_description
1 polymer ?
#
loop_
_entity_poly.entity_id
_entity_poly.type
_entity_poly.pdbx_seq_one_letter_code
_entity_poly.pdbx_strand_id
1 'polypeptide(L)'
;MSSMDPIRNLIASLPVIDLVNAGFGGISSVGRVTNNPVWELVGRPDIWTMKQTKLKELQLKAIKYAFKHHYDNCDFYRNYCKDSGDVRPEDIHSIEDIINKIPQIPAEAFKKGVISSVPKNRINTVVTTSGTSGSVSYLVRDFGSLIRLGMIIVNYIANPGATQVLKEQKRFEGNLSKIVKYALTNFYVAPLLPEPNEASTWFTSAFKSLIPFMKMFGIPYDFHLKGFEFNPEKILEEIKEQSKKNKMVFLVGFHYVYNELMKYMDEVGETLELDPDGSNLCFTITAGGWKKLSGEAIDKKAFEKKLVDHFGVYEPYIVDAYGFGESNTIAIDFCPEGNMHLSPGVMAVTRDPKTLEVQDYGDAGLISVWDPTMLSFPSFVISDDIVKLSKPFECDGCGVITQTIEFVGRAEKAELRSCGLKTEQILNDENKKALEIVRAKTLRSGIGF
;
A
#
# COMPACT_ATOMS: atom_id res chain seq x y z
N MET A 1 -10.10 -10.44 -33.89
CA MET A 1 -9.12 -9.35 -33.71
C MET A 1 -9.89 -8.16 -33.15
N SER A 2 -9.90 -8.01 -31.83
CA SER A 2 -10.54 -6.86 -31.18
C SER A 2 -9.78 -5.61 -31.60
N SER A 3 -10.48 -4.58 -32.08
CA SER A 3 -9.88 -3.30 -32.45
C SER A 3 -9.26 -2.65 -31.20
N MET A 4 -7.97 -2.91 -30.98
CA MET A 4 -7.20 -2.35 -29.88
C MET A 4 -7.21 -0.82 -29.94
N ASP A 5 -7.25 -0.20 -28.76
CA ASP A 5 -7.20 1.26 -28.59
C ASP A 5 -5.92 1.83 -29.27
N PRO A 6 -6.05 2.67 -30.31
CA PRO A 6 -4.93 3.27 -31.04
C PRO A 6 -3.95 4.02 -30.13
N ILE A 7 -4.45 4.59 -29.03
CA ILE A 7 -3.65 5.34 -28.06
C ILE A 7 -2.70 4.39 -27.32
N ARG A 8 -3.15 3.19 -26.95
CA ARG A 8 -2.31 2.20 -26.26
C ARG A 8 -1.18 1.70 -27.14
N ASN A 9 -1.44 1.44 -28.41
CA ASN A 9 -0.40 1.01 -29.35
C ASN A 9 0.66 2.09 -29.56
N LEU A 10 0.24 3.37 -29.61
CA LEU A 10 1.18 4.49 -29.68
C LEU A 10 2.04 4.57 -28.42
N ILE A 11 1.45 4.53 -27.23
CA ILE A 11 2.19 4.58 -25.96
C ILE A 11 3.12 3.37 -25.82
N ALA A 12 2.70 2.16 -26.19
CA ALA A 12 3.50 0.94 -26.14
C ALA A 12 4.70 0.93 -27.10
N SER A 13 4.75 1.85 -28.07
CA SER A 13 5.89 2.03 -28.97
C SER A 13 6.98 2.94 -28.41
N LEU A 14 6.70 3.66 -27.31
CA LEU A 14 7.63 4.56 -26.65
C LEU A 14 8.56 3.82 -25.67
N PRO A 15 9.74 4.36 -25.35
CA PRO A 15 10.59 3.85 -24.27
C PRO A 15 9.99 4.22 -22.90
N VAL A 16 8.86 3.60 -22.54
CA VAL A 16 8.03 4.03 -21.41
C VAL A 16 8.77 3.98 -20.08
N ILE A 17 9.65 3.00 -19.86
CA ILE A 17 10.43 2.93 -18.62
C ILE A 17 11.44 4.05 -18.52
N ASP A 18 12.15 4.35 -19.61
CA ASP A 18 13.09 5.47 -19.62
C ASP A 18 12.35 6.78 -19.39
N LEU A 19 11.15 6.93 -19.96
CA LEU A 19 10.29 8.10 -19.74
C LEU A 19 9.80 8.20 -18.28
N VAL A 20 9.37 7.09 -17.68
CA VAL A 20 8.94 7.01 -16.28
C VAL A 20 10.11 7.33 -15.35
N ASN A 21 11.28 6.72 -15.58
CA ASN A 21 12.50 6.96 -14.80
C ASN A 21 13.03 8.39 -14.98
N ALA A 22 12.94 8.96 -16.19
CA ALA A 22 13.23 10.37 -16.43
C ALA A 22 12.26 11.30 -15.70
N GLY A 23 10.95 10.95 -15.68
CA GLY A 23 9.93 11.66 -14.90
C GLY A 23 10.23 11.66 -13.40
N PHE A 24 10.57 10.49 -12.85
CA PHE A 24 11.04 10.35 -11.47
C PHE A 24 12.28 11.22 -11.22
N GLY A 25 13.32 11.10 -12.05
CA GLY A 25 14.54 11.89 -11.94
C GLY A 25 14.31 13.41 -12.01
N GLY A 26 13.36 13.84 -12.84
CA GLY A 26 12.88 15.22 -12.91
C GLY A 26 12.25 15.68 -11.59
N ILE A 27 11.36 14.88 -11.00
CA ILE A 27 10.75 15.16 -9.68
C ILE A 27 11.82 15.24 -8.59
N SER A 28 12.79 14.31 -8.59
CA SER A 28 13.89 14.33 -7.62
C SER A 28 14.72 15.62 -7.75
N SER A 29 15.01 16.03 -8.99
CA SER A 29 15.76 17.26 -9.28
C SER A 29 15.01 18.52 -8.86
N VAL A 30 13.70 18.59 -9.13
CA VAL A 30 12.83 19.67 -8.65
C VAL A 30 12.80 19.68 -7.13
N GLY A 31 12.67 18.53 -6.47
CA GLY A 31 12.75 18.40 -5.02
C GLY A 31 14.04 18.99 -4.46
N ARG A 32 15.19 18.67 -5.06
CA ARG A 32 16.49 19.23 -4.67
C ARG A 32 16.54 20.75 -4.83
N VAL A 33 16.17 21.27 -6.00
CA VAL A 33 16.26 22.71 -6.32
C VAL A 33 15.29 23.56 -5.49
N THR A 34 14.13 22.99 -5.15
CA THR A 34 13.11 23.66 -4.32
C THR A 34 13.30 23.41 -2.81
N ASN A 35 14.40 22.76 -2.41
CA ASN A 35 14.69 22.37 -1.03
C ASN A 35 13.54 21.56 -0.37
N ASN A 36 12.94 20.65 -1.14
CA ASN A 36 11.96 19.68 -0.70
C ASN A 36 12.57 18.26 -0.74
N PRO A 37 13.25 17.84 0.34
CA PRO A 37 13.95 16.55 0.37
C PRO A 37 13.01 15.34 0.33
N VAL A 38 11.72 15.51 0.64
CA VAL A 38 10.73 14.44 0.50
C VAL A 38 10.51 14.12 -0.98
N TRP A 39 10.36 15.14 -1.83
CA TRP A 39 10.29 14.94 -3.28
C TRP A 39 11.62 14.50 -3.87
N GLU A 40 12.75 14.97 -3.32
CA GLU A 40 14.07 14.46 -3.72
C GLU A 40 14.17 12.95 -3.51
N LEU A 41 13.77 12.45 -2.33
CA LEU A 41 13.79 11.03 -1.97
C LEU A 41 12.83 10.19 -2.81
N VAL A 42 11.54 10.55 -2.83
CA VAL A 42 10.50 9.74 -3.51
C VAL A 42 10.65 9.77 -5.04
N GLY A 43 11.25 10.83 -5.58
CA GLY A 43 11.57 10.93 -7.00
C GLY A 43 12.79 10.11 -7.44
N ARG A 44 13.52 9.44 -6.56
CA ARG A 44 14.71 8.66 -6.96
C ARG A 44 14.31 7.45 -7.82
N PRO A 45 14.76 7.35 -9.08
CA PRO A 45 14.48 6.17 -9.91
C PRO A 45 15.09 4.90 -9.30
N ASP A 46 16.22 5.06 -8.60
CA ASP A 46 17.00 4.03 -7.92
C ASP A 46 16.59 3.82 -6.45
N ILE A 47 15.44 4.32 -5.99
CA ILE A 47 15.09 4.33 -4.55
C ILE A 47 15.17 2.94 -3.90
N TRP A 48 14.81 1.88 -4.63
CA TRP A 48 14.81 0.49 -4.14
C TRP A 48 16.16 -0.22 -4.25
N THR A 49 17.10 0.28 -5.05
CA THR A 49 18.42 -0.34 -5.28
C THR A 49 19.57 0.57 -4.79
N MET A 50 19.22 1.67 -4.12
CA MET A 50 20.17 2.64 -3.62
C MET A 50 21.01 2.07 -2.48
N LYS A 51 22.31 2.38 -2.50
CA LYS A 51 23.21 2.08 -1.38
C LYS A 51 22.69 2.69 -0.09
N GLN A 52 22.73 1.90 0.99
CA GLN A 52 22.18 2.27 2.29
C GLN A 52 22.76 3.57 2.87
N THR A 53 24.05 3.86 2.63
CA THR A 53 24.67 5.13 3.05
C THR A 53 23.95 6.32 2.43
N LYS A 54 23.66 6.26 1.11
CA LYS A 54 22.98 7.35 0.41
C LYS A 54 21.51 7.43 0.76
N LEU A 55 20.85 6.29 0.94
CA LEU A 55 19.45 6.24 1.36
C LEU A 55 19.27 6.91 2.72
N LYS A 56 20.11 6.58 3.70
CA LYS A 56 20.08 7.18 5.04
C LYS A 56 20.30 8.69 5.01
N GLU A 57 21.20 9.21 4.16
CA GLU A 57 21.36 10.67 3.99
C GLU A 57 20.07 11.35 3.51
N LEU A 58 19.38 10.75 2.53
CA LEU A 58 18.13 11.30 1.99
C LEU A 58 16.98 11.17 2.99
N GLN A 59 16.89 10.04 3.69
CA GLN A 59 15.91 9.81 4.76
C GLN A 59 16.09 10.83 5.90
N LEU A 60 17.33 11.07 6.36
CA LEU A 60 17.62 12.07 7.39
C LEU A 60 17.08 13.46 6.98
N LYS A 61 17.39 13.90 5.76
CA LYS A 61 16.91 15.19 5.24
C LYS A 61 15.37 15.23 5.14
N ALA A 62 14.77 14.18 4.60
CA ALA A 62 13.33 14.10 4.39
C ALA A 62 12.56 14.05 5.73
N ILE A 63 13.02 13.25 6.69
CA ILE A 63 12.41 13.13 8.02
C ILE A 63 12.58 14.42 8.82
N LYS A 64 13.76 15.06 8.80
CA LYS A 64 13.95 16.37 9.44
C LYS A 64 13.01 17.43 8.85
N TYR A 65 12.85 17.45 7.53
CA TYR A 65 11.92 18.35 6.84
C TYR A 65 10.47 18.09 7.26
N ALA A 66 10.03 16.83 7.24
CA ALA A 66 8.68 16.45 7.67
C ALA A 66 8.47 16.80 9.16
N PHE A 67 9.46 16.55 10.01
CA PHE A 67 9.40 16.85 11.43
C PHE A 67 9.19 18.35 11.66
N LYS A 68 9.98 19.19 11.00
CA LYS A 68 9.79 20.65 11.05
C LYS A 68 8.39 21.06 10.58
N HIS A 69 7.93 20.53 9.44
CA HIS A 69 6.60 20.81 8.91
C HIS A 69 5.49 20.46 9.91
N HIS A 70 5.56 19.30 10.54
CA HIS A 70 4.57 18.89 11.54
C HIS A 70 4.66 19.71 12.83
N TYR A 71 5.87 20.02 13.30
CA TYR A 71 6.07 20.85 14.49
C TYR A 71 5.50 22.26 14.31
N ASP A 72 5.71 22.86 13.13
CA ASP A 72 5.21 24.20 12.83
C ASP A 72 3.68 24.23 12.64
N ASN A 73 3.11 23.21 11.99
CA ASN A 73 1.74 23.25 11.48
C ASN A 73 0.74 22.35 12.22
N CYS A 74 1.15 21.58 13.23
CA CYS A 74 0.27 20.70 14.01
C CYS A 74 0.35 21.01 15.50
N ASP A 75 -0.69 21.67 16.03
CA ASP A 75 -0.74 22.08 17.44
C ASP A 75 -0.61 20.89 18.40
N PHE A 76 -1.33 19.80 18.10
CA PHE A 76 -1.23 18.56 18.87
C PHE A 76 0.22 18.08 18.95
N TYR A 77 0.88 17.96 17.81
CA TYR A 77 2.20 17.37 17.75
C TYR A 77 3.28 18.29 18.33
N ARG A 78 3.17 19.60 18.11
CA ARG A 78 4.04 20.59 18.75
C ARG A 78 3.96 20.51 20.28
N ASN A 79 2.75 20.40 20.84
CA ASN A 79 2.59 20.24 22.28
C ASN A 79 3.11 18.88 22.75
N TYR A 80 2.84 17.81 21.99
CA TYR A 80 3.39 16.48 22.26
C TYR A 80 4.93 16.49 22.30
N CYS A 81 5.59 17.24 21.42
CA CYS A 81 7.05 17.40 21.46
C CYS A 81 7.56 18.16 22.68
N LYS A 82 6.83 19.19 23.13
CA LYS A 82 7.14 19.92 24.37
C LYS A 82 7.06 19.01 25.59
N ASP A 83 5.97 18.25 25.67
CA ASP A 83 5.70 17.34 26.80
C ASP A 83 6.66 16.14 26.81
N SER A 84 7.17 15.74 25.64
CA SER A 84 8.10 14.62 25.46
C SER A 84 9.58 15.02 25.58
N GLY A 85 9.89 16.10 26.31
CA GLY A 85 11.27 16.54 26.56
C GLY A 85 11.73 17.79 25.79
N ASP A 86 10.79 18.64 25.36
CA ASP A 86 11.05 19.87 24.58
C ASP A 86 11.91 19.66 23.32
N VAL A 87 11.65 18.57 22.60
CA VAL A 87 12.41 18.22 21.38
C VAL A 87 12.00 19.12 20.22
N ARG A 88 12.99 19.69 19.52
CA ARG A 88 12.81 20.63 18.41
C ARG A 88 13.44 20.11 17.12
N PRO A 89 12.98 20.58 15.94
CA PRO A 89 13.57 20.20 14.66
C PRO A 89 15.08 20.48 14.56
N GLU A 90 15.57 21.49 15.27
CA GLU A 90 16.97 21.86 15.30
C GLU A 90 17.86 20.80 15.96
N ASP A 91 17.31 20.00 16.89
CA ASP A 91 18.04 19.00 17.69
C ASP A 91 18.38 17.70 16.93
N ILE A 92 17.90 17.59 15.69
CA ILE A 92 18.01 16.40 14.86
C ILE A 92 19.16 16.59 13.86
N HIS A 93 20.26 15.87 14.08
CA HIS A 93 21.48 15.94 13.27
C HIS A 93 21.88 14.59 12.66
N SER A 94 21.39 13.47 13.20
CA SER A 94 21.70 12.13 12.71
C SER A 94 20.48 11.19 12.67
N ILE A 95 20.68 9.97 12.19
CA ILE A 95 19.64 8.92 12.20
C ILE A 95 19.33 8.48 13.63
N GLU A 96 20.36 8.42 14.49
CA GLU A 96 20.22 8.08 15.90
C GLU A 96 19.37 9.14 16.63
N ASP A 97 19.50 10.42 16.28
CA ASP A 97 18.63 11.47 16.79
C ASP A 97 17.17 11.26 16.39
N ILE A 98 16.90 10.82 15.15
CA ILE A 98 15.53 10.51 14.72
C ILE A 98 14.94 9.41 15.60
N ILE A 99 15.68 8.32 15.81
CA ILE A 99 15.21 7.14 16.54
C ILE A 99 14.99 7.43 18.03
N ASN A 100 15.88 8.24 18.63
CA ASN A 100 15.91 8.44 20.08
C ASN A 100 15.22 9.71 20.55
N LYS A 101 15.10 10.74 19.70
CA LYS A 101 14.57 12.05 20.11
C LYS A 101 13.20 12.36 19.52
N ILE A 102 12.93 12.04 18.25
CA ILE A 102 11.65 12.40 17.63
C ILE A 102 10.51 11.64 18.30
N PRO A 103 9.55 12.32 18.97
CA PRO A 103 8.48 11.64 19.68
C PRO A 103 7.58 10.86 18.72
N GLN A 104 7.38 9.58 19.01
CA GLN A 104 6.46 8.74 18.24
C GLN A 104 5.06 8.78 18.84
N ILE A 105 4.05 8.77 17.97
CA ILE A 105 2.63 8.77 18.32
C ILE A 105 2.14 7.31 18.34
N PRO A 106 1.62 6.81 19.47
CA PRO A 106 0.94 5.52 19.50
C PRO A 106 -0.26 5.52 18.56
N ALA A 107 -0.47 4.42 17.83
CA ALA A 107 -1.54 4.34 16.83
C ALA A 107 -2.94 4.62 17.42
N GLU A 108 -3.17 4.32 18.71
CA GLU A 108 -4.44 4.61 19.38
C GLU A 108 -4.69 6.10 19.63
N ALA A 109 -3.66 6.95 19.63
CA ALA A 109 -3.84 8.39 19.78
C ALA A 109 -4.69 8.99 18.65
N PHE A 110 -4.63 8.41 17.45
CA PHE A 110 -5.44 8.82 16.30
C PHE A 110 -6.95 8.55 16.45
N LYS A 111 -7.36 7.80 17.48
CA LYS A 111 -8.78 7.59 17.82
C LYS A 111 -9.37 8.72 18.66
N LYS A 112 -8.53 9.52 19.33
CA LYS A 112 -8.96 10.55 20.28
C LYS A 112 -9.36 11.86 19.59
N GLY A 113 -9.05 12.02 18.30
CA GLY A 113 -9.36 13.22 17.54
C GLY A 113 -8.66 13.24 16.18
N VAL A 114 -8.92 14.31 15.42
CA VAL A 114 -8.25 14.53 14.13
C VAL A 114 -6.90 15.20 14.37
N ILE A 115 -5.82 14.50 14.03
CA ILE A 115 -4.46 15.07 14.00
C ILE A 115 -4.19 15.51 12.56
N SER A 116 -3.82 16.77 12.36
CA SER A 116 -3.50 17.30 11.02
C SER A 116 -2.42 18.36 11.06
N SER A 117 -1.61 18.40 10.00
CA SER A 117 -0.58 19.42 9.73
C SER A 117 -0.90 20.24 8.48
N VAL A 118 -2.13 20.13 7.96
CA VAL A 118 -2.58 20.87 6.78
C VAL A 118 -3.92 21.54 7.07
N PRO A 119 -4.20 22.71 6.47
CA PRO A 119 -5.50 23.35 6.62
C PRO A 119 -6.61 22.53 5.95
N LYS A 120 -7.86 22.72 6.39
CA LYS A 120 -9.03 21.96 5.92
C LYS A 120 -9.18 21.96 4.40
N ASN A 121 -8.90 23.09 3.72
CA ASN A 121 -9.00 23.23 2.27
C ASN A 121 -7.94 22.43 1.48
N ARG A 122 -6.94 21.86 2.15
CA ARG A 122 -5.90 20.99 1.57
C ARG A 122 -6.18 19.50 1.79
N ILE A 123 -7.23 19.16 2.55
CA ILE A 123 -7.64 17.77 2.76
C ILE A 123 -8.31 17.27 1.49
N ASN A 124 -7.73 16.23 0.90
CA ASN A 124 -8.24 15.58 -0.31
C ASN A 124 -9.18 14.41 0.03
N THR A 125 -8.88 13.64 1.07
CA THR A 125 -9.73 12.53 1.54
C THR A 125 -9.43 12.23 3.01
N VAL A 126 -10.30 11.44 3.65
CA VAL A 126 -10.08 10.91 5.00
C VAL A 126 -10.15 9.39 4.95
N VAL A 127 -9.11 8.74 5.48
CA VAL A 127 -9.07 7.30 5.72
C VAL A 127 -9.59 7.03 7.12
N THR A 128 -10.45 6.03 7.26
CA THR A 128 -11.02 5.65 8.56
C THR A 128 -10.67 4.22 8.91
N THR A 129 -10.06 4.02 10.08
CA THR A 129 -9.77 2.70 10.63
C THR A 129 -10.81 2.39 11.71
N SER A 130 -11.62 1.35 11.49
CA SER A 130 -12.56 0.84 12.50
C SER A 130 -11.91 -0.33 13.24
N GLY A 131 -11.90 -0.26 14.57
CA GLY A 131 -11.57 -1.40 15.42
C GLY A 131 -12.83 -2.01 16.04
N THR A 132 -12.67 -3.20 16.63
CA THR A 132 -13.75 -3.94 17.30
C THR A 132 -14.37 -3.23 18.51
N SER A 133 -13.73 -2.18 19.05
CA SER A 133 -14.26 -1.39 20.17
C SER A 133 -15.22 -0.26 19.78
N GLY A 134 -15.42 -0.01 18.48
CA GLY A 134 -16.30 1.06 17.99
C GLY A 134 -15.68 2.47 17.90
N SER A 135 -14.43 2.67 18.35
CA SER A 135 -13.70 3.93 18.17
C SER A 135 -13.01 3.99 16.80
N VAL A 136 -13.32 5.02 16.01
CA VAL A 136 -12.81 5.19 14.65
C VAL A 136 -11.71 6.26 14.61
N SER A 137 -10.56 5.94 14.02
CA SER A 137 -9.55 6.96 13.70
C SER A 137 -9.89 7.68 12.40
N TYR A 138 -9.68 8.99 12.36
CA TYR A 138 -9.89 9.82 11.16
C TYR A 138 -8.54 10.35 10.65
N LEU A 139 -7.99 9.68 9.65
CA LEU A 139 -6.66 9.92 9.14
C LEU A 139 -6.77 10.76 7.87
N VAL A 140 -6.55 12.07 8.01
CA VAL A 140 -6.60 13.02 6.90
C VAL A 140 -5.52 12.70 5.86
N ARG A 141 -5.80 13.02 4.59
CA ARG A 141 -4.87 12.84 3.48
C ARG A 141 -4.94 14.03 2.55
N ASP A 142 -3.81 14.67 2.31
CA ASP A 142 -3.67 15.65 1.23
C ASP A 142 -3.20 14.96 -0.06
N PHE A 143 -3.32 15.65 -1.19
CA PHE A 143 -2.92 15.12 -2.48
C PHE A 143 -1.43 14.75 -2.54
N GLY A 144 -0.56 15.56 -1.91
CA GLY A 144 0.88 15.33 -1.89
C GLY A 144 1.24 14.02 -1.19
N SER A 145 0.66 13.74 -0.02
CA SER A 145 0.90 12.49 0.69
C SER A 145 0.39 11.27 -0.08
N LEU A 146 -0.74 11.39 -0.80
CA LEU A 146 -1.29 10.31 -1.62
C LEU A 146 -0.40 10.00 -2.83
N ILE A 147 -0.01 11.01 -3.59
CA ILE A 147 0.79 10.81 -4.80
C ILE A 147 2.16 10.21 -4.49
N ARG A 148 2.78 10.53 -3.35
CA ARG A 148 4.06 9.93 -2.95
C ARG A 148 3.96 8.42 -2.70
N LEU A 149 2.88 7.95 -2.09
CA LEU A 149 2.61 6.51 -1.96
C LEU A 149 2.47 5.86 -3.34
N GLY A 150 1.67 6.45 -4.22
CA GLY A 150 1.50 5.97 -5.59
C GLY A 150 2.81 5.91 -6.36
N MET A 151 3.67 6.93 -6.22
CA MET A 151 5.00 6.97 -6.82
C MET A 151 5.91 5.84 -6.34
N ILE A 152 5.92 5.54 -5.04
CA ILE A 152 6.68 4.42 -4.48
C ILE A 152 6.21 3.09 -5.08
N ILE A 153 4.89 2.87 -5.15
CA ILE A 153 4.28 1.66 -5.71
C ILE A 153 4.61 1.53 -7.21
N VAL A 154 4.41 2.60 -7.99
CA VAL A 154 4.71 2.61 -9.43
C VAL A 154 6.20 2.35 -9.67
N ASN A 155 7.09 2.96 -8.88
CA ASN A 155 8.52 2.74 -8.99
C ASN A 155 8.88 1.27 -8.69
N TYR A 156 8.26 0.67 -7.66
CA TYR A 156 8.47 -0.74 -7.33
C TYR A 156 8.03 -1.67 -8.47
N ILE A 157 6.82 -1.48 -9.01
CA ILE A 157 6.28 -2.30 -10.11
C ILE A 157 7.12 -2.15 -11.38
N ALA A 158 7.49 -0.91 -11.73
CA ALA A 158 8.23 -0.62 -12.96
C ALA A 158 9.70 -1.07 -12.91
N ASN A 159 10.31 -1.10 -11.72
CA ASN A 159 11.71 -1.46 -11.52
C ASN A 159 11.83 -2.87 -10.88
N PRO A 160 11.94 -3.06 -9.54
CA PRO A 160 12.07 -4.39 -8.94
C PRO A 160 11.06 -5.46 -9.39
N GLY A 161 9.78 -5.09 -9.49
CA GLY A 161 8.71 -6.04 -9.78
C GLY A 161 8.83 -6.67 -11.18
N ALA A 162 9.41 -5.93 -12.14
CA ALA A 162 9.62 -6.48 -13.46
C ALA A 162 10.74 -7.55 -13.48
N THR A 163 11.67 -7.54 -12.51
CA THR A 163 12.69 -8.58 -12.36
C THR A 163 12.06 -9.95 -12.09
N GLN A 164 11.00 -10.00 -11.26
CA GLN A 164 10.26 -11.23 -10.99
C GLN A 164 9.68 -11.80 -12.29
N VAL A 165 9.00 -10.95 -13.07
CA VAL A 165 8.45 -11.36 -14.37
C VAL A 165 9.54 -11.84 -15.32
N LEU A 166 10.69 -11.16 -15.40
CA LEU A 166 11.80 -11.58 -16.28
C LEU A 166 12.39 -12.95 -15.89
N LYS A 167 12.45 -13.27 -14.59
CA LYS A 167 12.94 -14.56 -14.10
C LYS A 167 11.94 -15.68 -14.40
N GLU A 168 10.67 -15.45 -14.11
CA GLU A 168 9.59 -16.44 -14.32
C GLU A 168 9.29 -16.66 -15.81
N GLN A 169 9.38 -15.61 -16.63
CA GLN A 169 8.88 -15.62 -18.01
C GLN A 169 10.02 -15.45 -19.03
N LYS A 170 10.69 -16.57 -19.32
CA LYS A 170 11.79 -16.66 -20.31
C LYS A 170 11.42 -16.13 -21.70
N ARG A 171 10.13 -16.10 -22.06
CA ARG A 171 9.63 -15.55 -23.34
C ARG A 171 9.99 -14.08 -23.56
N PHE A 172 10.29 -13.35 -22.49
CA PHE A 172 10.73 -11.96 -22.59
C PHE A 172 12.25 -11.83 -22.76
N GLU A 173 13.03 -12.92 -22.69
CA GLU A 173 14.48 -12.96 -22.96
C GLU A 173 15.28 -11.92 -22.14
N GLY A 174 14.88 -11.66 -20.89
CA GLY A 174 15.53 -10.63 -20.07
C GLY A 174 15.27 -9.18 -20.53
N ASN A 175 14.42 -8.97 -21.53
CA ASN A 175 14.15 -7.67 -22.12
C ASN A 175 12.92 -7.00 -21.49
N LEU A 176 13.19 -6.02 -20.64
CA LEU A 176 12.19 -5.26 -19.92
C LEU A 176 11.21 -4.50 -20.84
N SER A 177 11.66 -4.02 -22.00
CA SER A 177 10.79 -3.34 -22.98
C SER A 177 9.75 -4.30 -23.57
N LYS A 178 10.05 -5.60 -23.68
CA LYS A 178 9.05 -6.60 -24.12
C LYS A 178 7.95 -6.79 -23.08
N ILE A 179 8.28 -6.77 -21.78
CA ILE A 179 7.27 -6.80 -20.70
C ILE A 179 6.38 -5.57 -20.79
N VAL A 180 6.96 -4.38 -20.87
CA VAL A 180 6.17 -3.15 -20.87
C VAL A 180 5.29 -3.02 -22.10
N LYS A 181 5.78 -3.44 -23.27
CA LYS A 181 4.95 -3.54 -24.48
C LYS A 181 3.78 -4.51 -24.29
N TYR A 182 4.02 -5.67 -23.67
CA TYR A 182 2.96 -6.63 -23.35
C TYR A 182 1.96 -6.04 -22.35
N ALA A 183 2.44 -5.40 -21.28
CA ALA A 183 1.63 -4.79 -20.26
C ALA A 183 0.73 -3.70 -20.84
N LEU A 184 1.26 -2.71 -21.55
CA LEU A 184 0.48 -1.60 -22.11
C LEU A 184 -0.56 -2.03 -23.15
N THR A 185 -0.42 -3.22 -23.73
CA THR A 185 -1.37 -3.77 -24.71
C THR A 185 -2.39 -4.72 -24.09
N ASN A 186 -2.09 -5.34 -22.94
CA ASN A 186 -2.89 -6.39 -22.33
C ASN A 186 -3.34 -6.09 -20.89
N PHE A 187 -3.03 -4.91 -20.35
CA PHE A 187 -3.32 -4.56 -18.96
C PHE A 187 -4.82 -4.46 -18.69
N TYR A 188 -5.25 -5.03 -17.57
CA TYR A 188 -6.52 -4.71 -16.90
C TYR A 188 -6.33 -4.79 -15.39
N VAL A 189 -6.95 -3.86 -14.65
CA VAL A 189 -6.96 -3.87 -13.18
C VAL A 189 -8.39 -4.13 -12.72
N ALA A 190 -8.58 -5.18 -11.91
CA ALA A 190 -9.86 -5.51 -11.30
C ALA A 190 -9.74 -5.43 -9.78
N PRO A 191 -9.93 -4.23 -9.18
CA PRO A 191 -10.05 -4.12 -7.75
C PRO A 191 -11.33 -4.81 -7.28
N LEU A 192 -11.19 -5.83 -6.43
CA LEU A 192 -12.26 -6.46 -5.66
C LEU A 192 -12.59 -5.61 -4.42
N LEU A 193 -12.81 -4.31 -4.66
CA LEU A 193 -12.94 -3.25 -3.67
C LEU A 193 -14.06 -2.30 -4.09
N PRO A 194 -14.66 -1.55 -3.14
CA PRO A 194 -15.56 -0.45 -3.47
C PRO A 194 -14.81 0.68 -4.17
N GLU A 195 -15.53 1.57 -4.85
CA GLU A 195 -14.88 2.73 -5.45
C GLU A 195 -14.23 3.59 -4.35
N PRO A 196 -13.11 4.29 -4.63
CA PRO A 196 -12.41 5.05 -3.59
C PRO A 196 -13.21 6.20 -2.97
N ASN A 197 -14.30 6.62 -3.62
CA ASN A 197 -15.21 7.64 -3.09
C ASN A 197 -16.32 7.06 -2.20
N GLU A 198 -16.52 5.74 -2.23
CA GLU A 198 -17.54 5.04 -1.46
C GLU A 198 -16.98 4.53 -0.12
N ALA A 199 -15.70 4.13 -0.09
CA ALA A 199 -15.07 3.57 1.10
C ALA A 199 -13.81 4.35 1.54
N SER A 200 -13.79 4.71 2.83
CA SER A 200 -12.65 5.36 3.50
C SER A 200 -11.70 4.34 4.11
N THR A 201 -11.05 3.48 3.31
CA THR A 201 -10.00 2.55 3.79
C THR A 201 -8.62 2.98 3.29
N TRP A 202 -7.56 2.51 3.94
CA TRP A 202 -6.18 2.80 3.49
C TRP A 202 -5.93 2.25 2.08
N PHE A 203 -6.40 1.04 1.82
CA PHE A 203 -6.18 0.36 0.55
C PHE A 203 -6.97 1.02 -0.61
N THR A 204 -8.24 1.38 -0.40
CA THR A 204 -8.99 2.17 -1.39
C THR A 204 -8.38 3.56 -1.61
N SER A 205 -7.77 4.16 -0.59
CA SER A 205 -7.02 5.41 -0.73
C SER A 205 -5.73 5.24 -1.54
N ALA A 206 -5.04 4.09 -1.45
CA ALA A 206 -3.90 3.78 -2.30
C ALA A 206 -4.32 3.75 -3.78
N PHE A 207 -5.50 3.21 -4.12
CA PHE A 207 -6.03 3.27 -5.48
C PHE A 207 -6.25 4.70 -5.99
N LYS A 208 -6.66 5.67 -5.14
CA LYS A 208 -6.73 7.09 -5.56
C LYS A 208 -5.39 7.62 -6.07
N SER A 209 -4.29 7.15 -5.50
CA SER A 209 -2.94 7.55 -5.92
C SER A 209 -2.52 6.93 -7.26
N LEU A 210 -3.07 5.78 -7.63
CA LEU A 210 -2.74 5.05 -8.87
C LEU A 210 -3.62 5.46 -10.06
N ILE A 211 -4.85 5.94 -9.83
CA ILE A 211 -5.79 6.35 -10.90
C ILE A 211 -5.18 7.36 -11.90
N PRO A 212 -4.46 8.42 -11.48
CA PRO A 212 -3.83 9.34 -12.43
C PRO A 212 -2.84 8.64 -13.37
N PHE A 213 -2.05 7.70 -12.86
CA PHE A 213 -1.13 6.89 -13.64
C PHE A 213 -1.90 5.99 -14.62
N MET A 214 -2.91 5.27 -14.15
CA MET A 214 -3.73 4.40 -15.01
C MET A 214 -4.38 5.19 -16.15
N LYS A 215 -4.93 6.38 -15.87
CA LYS A 215 -5.51 7.27 -16.89
C LYS A 215 -4.47 7.76 -17.90
N MET A 216 -3.27 8.13 -17.43
CA MET A 216 -2.17 8.59 -18.28
C MET A 216 -1.74 7.54 -19.32
N PHE A 217 -1.74 6.26 -18.92
CA PHE A 217 -1.36 5.14 -19.79
C PHE A 217 -2.57 4.43 -20.46
N GLY A 218 -3.79 4.96 -20.27
CA GLY A 218 -5.01 4.38 -20.81
C GLY A 218 -5.33 2.98 -20.27
N ILE A 219 -4.83 2.61 -19.09
CA ILE A 219 -5.03 1.30 -18.46
C ILE A 219 -6.49 1.19 -18.01
N PRO A 220 -7.24 0.15 -18.44
CA PRO A 220 -8.62 -0.05 -18.02
C PRO A 220 -8.65 -0.60 -16.60
N TYR A 221 -9.60 -0.11 -15.81
CA TYR A 221 -9.86 -0.63 -14.48
C TYR A 221 -11.35 -0.64 -14.18
N ASP A 222 -11.82 -1.62 -13.40
CA ASP A 222 -13.21 -1.69 -12.96
C ASP A 222 -13.32 -2.15 -11.50
N PHE A 223 -14.05 -1.41 -10.68
CA PHE A 223 -14.22 -1.70 -9.26
C PHE A 223 -15.42 -2.63 -9.06
N HIS A 224 -15.13 -3.86 -8.60
CA HIS A 224 -16.09 -4.97 -8.56
C HIS A 224 -17.02 -4.99 -7.34
N LEU A 225 -16.88 -4.05 -6.39
CA LEU A 225 -17.80 -3.87 -5.25
C LEU A 225 -18.43 -2.48 -5.24
N LYS A 226 -18.67 -1.91 -6.43
CA LYS A 226 -19.33 -0.60 -6.58
C LYS A 226 -20.70 -0.60 -5.90
N GLY A 227 -21.01 0.47 -5.18
CA GLY A 227 -22.26 0.58 -4.42
C GLY A 227 -22.37 -0.42 -3.25
N PHE A 228 -21.27 -1.10 -2.90
CA PHE A 228 -21.23 -2.20 -1.94
C PHE A 228 -22.07 -3.42 -2.34
N GLU A 229 -22.35 -3.58 -3.62
CA GLU A 229 -23.04 -4.76 -4.14
C GLU A 229 -22.01 -5.87 -4.42
N PHE A 230 -22.19 -7.03 -3.78
CA PHE A 230 -21.42 -8.23 -4.06
C PHE A 230 -22.27 -9.20 -4.88
N ASN A 231 -21.96 -9.29 -6.17
CA ASN A 231 -22.57 -10.27 -7.08
C ASN A 231 -21.45 -11.20 -7.59
N PRO A 232 -21.24 -12.36 -6.95
CA PRO A 232 -20.11 -13.23 -7.28
C PRO A 232 -20.19 -13.78 -8.71
N GLU A 233 -21.39 -14.11 -9.22
CA GLU A 233 -21.61 -14.56 -10.61
C GLU A 233 -21.08 -13.52 -11.60
N LYS A 234 -21.58 -12.28 -11.49
CA LYS A 234 -21.22 -11.18 -12.37
C LYS A 234 -19.72 -10.86 -12.30
N ILE A 235 -19.15 -10.83 -11.09
CA ILE A 235 -17.72 -10.54 -10.89
C ILE A 235 -16.86 -11.59 -11.61
N LEU A 236 -17.17 -12.87 -11.42
CA LEU A 236 -16.42 -13.97 -12.06
C LEU A 236 -16.58 -13.95 -13.58
N GLU A 237 -17.78 -13.69 -14.10
CA GLU A 237 -18.03 -13.52 -15.53
C GLU A 237 -17.22 -12.36 -16.12
N GLU A 238 -17.23 -11.20 -15.48
CA GLU A 238 -16.48 -10.03 -15.94
C GLU A 238 -14.97 -10.28 -15.92
N ILE A 239 -14.44 -10.89 -14.86
CA ILE A 239 -13.02 -11.29 -14.80
C ILE A 239 -12.68 -12.25 -15.93
N LYS A 240 -13.52 -13.27 -16.16
CA LYS A 240 -13.35 -14.28 -17.23
C LYS A 240 -13.46 -13.67 -18.63
N GLU A 241 -14.29 -12.66 -18.83
CA GLU A 241 -14.37 -11.94 -20.10
C GLU A 241 -13.18 -11.01 -20.31
N GLN A 242 -12.78 -10.29 -19.27
CA GLN A 242 -11.66 -9.36 -19.34
C GLN A 242 -10.35 -10.11 -19.55
N SER A 243 -10.14 -11.27 -18.94
CA SER A 243 -8.94 -12.09 -19.17
C SER A 243 -8.80 -12.57 -20.63
N LYS A 244 -9.92 -12.76 -21.34
CA LYS A 244 -9.92 -13.06 -22.78
C LYS A 244 -9.53 -11.85 -23.63
N LYS A 245 -9.91 -10.63 -23.20
CA LYS A 245 -9.65 -9.37 -23.92
C LYS A 245 -8.25 -8.80 -23.60
N ASN A 246 -7.87 -8.87 -22.33
CA ASN A 246 -6.69 -8.29 -21.70
C ASN A 246 -6.01 -9.41 -20.91
N LYS A 247 -4.92 -9.94 -21.45
CA LYS A 247 -4.26 -11.11 -20.86
C LYS A 247 -3.66 -10.82 -19.47
N MET A 248 -3.11 -9.62 -19.27
CA MET A 248 -2.44 -9.23 -18.02
C MET A 248 -3.44 -8.60 -17.06
N VAL A 249 -3.87 -9.37 -16.06
CA VAL A 249 -4.91 -8.97 -15.10
C VAL A 249 -4.31 -8.78 -13.72
N PHE A 250 -4.58 -7.63 -13.09
CA PHE A 250 -4.29 -7.39 -11.68
C PHE A 250 -5.59 -7.51 -10.88
N LEU A 251 -5.80 -8.67 -10.26
CA LEU A 251 -6.89 -8.90 -9.32
C LEU A 251 -6.43 -8.41 -7.96
N VAL A 252 -7.08 -7.39 -7.40
CA VAL A 252 -6.61 -6.74 -6.17
C VAL A 252 -7.70 -6.69 -5.12
N GLY A 253 -7.54 -7.41 -4.02
CA GLY A 253 -8.61 -7.56 -3.03
C GLY A 253 -8.14 -7.97 -1.64
N PHE A 254 -9.11 -8.09 -0.73
CA PHE A 254 -8.87 -8.71 0.57
C PHE A 254 -9.16 -10.21 0.48
N HIS A 255 -8.43 -11.02 1.26
CA HIS A 255 -8.63 -12.47 1.38
C HIS A 255 -10.12 -12.86 1.55
N TYR A 256 -10.91 -12.07 2.29
CA TYR A 256 -12.33 -12.32 2.51
C TYR A 256 -13.14 -12.30 1.19
N VAL A 257 -12.91 -11.33 0.31
CA VAL A 257 -13.67 -11.22 -0.95
C VAL A 257 -13.35 -12.41 -1.86
N TYR A 258 -12.08 -12.79 -1.96
CA TYR A 258 -11.68 -14.01 -2.66
C TYR A 258 -12.32 -15.25 -2.04
N ASN A 259 -12.39 -15.35 -0.71
CA ASN A 259 -13.02 -16.47 -0.03
C ASN A 259 -14.52 -16.59 -0.35
N GLU A 260 -15.27 -15.48 -0.39
CA GLU A 260 -16.68 -15.51 -0.77
C GLU A 260 -16.87 -15.85 -2.26
N LEU A 261 -15.97 -15.40 -3.14
CA LEU A 261 -15.97 -15.83 -4.54
C LEU A 261 -15.72 -17.34 -4.66
N MET A 262 -14.73 -17.88 -3.94
CA MET A 262 -14.42 -19.31 -3.95
C MET A 262 -15.56 -20.17 -3.40
N LYS A 263 -16.26 -19.71 -2.34
CA LYS A 263 -17.47 -20.39 -1.85
C LYS A 263 -18.56 -20.46 -2.92
N TYR A 264 -18.82 -19.36 -3.61
CA TYR A 264 -19.78 -19.35 -4.71
C TYR A 264 -19.36 -20.31 -5.84
N MET A 265 -18.07 -20.33 -6.17
CA MET A 265 -17.49 -21.27 -7.15
C MET A 265 -17.70 -22.73 -6.76
N ASP A 266 -17.50 -23.08 -5.48
CA ASP A 266 -17.82 -24.40 -4.94
C ASP A 266 -19.32 -24.74 -5.04
N GLU A 267 -20.20 -23.78 -4.74
CA GLU A 267 -21.66 -23.94 -4.80
C GLU A 267 -22.16 -24.24 -6.22
N VAL A 268 -21.60 -23.57 -7.23
CA VAL A 268 -21.99 -23.76 -8.63
C VAL A 268 -21.16 -24.82 -9.37
N GLY A 269 -20.10 -25.33 -8.73
CA GLY A 269 -19.19 -26.32 -9.31
C GLY A 269 -18.35 -25.80 -10.48
N GLU A 270 -17.98 -24.51 -10.46
CA GLU A 270 -17.17 -23.88 -11.52
C GLU A 270 -15.82 -23.40 -10.99
N THR A 271 -14.78 -23.54 -11.81
CA THR A 271 -13.46 -22.92 -11.59
C THR A 271 -13.07 -22.02 -12.77
N LEU A 272 -12.08 -21.16 -12.55
CA LEU A 272 -11.44 -20.37 -13.60
C LEU A 272 -10.03 -20.92 -13.88
N GLU A 273 -9.53 -20.61 -15.07
CA GLU A 273 -8.17 -20.92 -15.53
C GLU A 273 -7.56 -19.64 -16.07
N LEU A 274 -7.23 -18.71 -15.18
CA LEU A 274 -6.81 -17.37 -15.55
C LEU A 274 -5.37 -17.31 -16.07
N ASP A 275 -4.45 -18.03 -15.41
CA ASP A 275 -3.03 -18.01 -15.74
C ASP A 275 -2.27 -19.21 -15.18
N PRO A 276 -2.53 -20.45 -15.65
CA PRO A 276 -1.98 -21.65 -15.05
C PRO A 276 -0.44 -21.77 -15.16
N ASP A 277 0.19 -21.07 -16.11
CA ASP A 277 1.63 -21.12 -16.39
C ASP A 277 2.36 -19.76 -16.26
N GLY A 278 1.65 -18.72 -15.80
CA GLY A 278 2.19 -17.37 -15.67
C GLY A 278 2.30 -16.60 -16.98
N SER A 279 1.94 -17.18 -18.13
CA SER A 279 2.11 -16.54 -19.44
C SER A 279 1.11 -15.43 -19.72
N ASN A 280 -0.01 -15.38 -18.99
CA ASN A 280 -0.97 -14.28 -19.04
C ASN A 280 -0.55 -13.11 -18.14
N LEU A 281 0.30 -13.34 -17.13
CA LEU A 281 0.68 -12.35 -16.12
C LEU A 281 -0.53 -11.90 -15.29
N CYS A 282 -1.28 -12.87 -14.75
CA CYS A 282 -2.37 -12.61 -13.82
C CYS A 282 -1.83 -12.51 -12.40
N PHE A 283 -1.75 -11.28 -11.88
CA PHE A 283 -1.32 -11.01 -10.51
C PHE A 283 -2.53 -10.99 -9.58
N THR A 284 -2.49 -11.81 -8.55
CA THR A 284 -3.50 -11.87 -7.50
C THR A 284 -2.95 -11.23 -6.24
N ILE A 285 -3.30 -9.97 -6.02
CA ILE A 285 -2.78 -9.16 -4.93
C ILE A 285 -3.76 -9.20 -3.76
N THR A 286 -3.31 -9.77 -2.67
CA THR A 286 -3.96 -9.71 -1.35
C THR A 286 -3.33 -8.59 -0.52
N ALA A 287 -4.09 -7.97 0.37
CA ALA A 287 -3.56 -6.94 1.26
C ALA A 287 -4.12 -7.05 2.67
N GLY A 288 -3.35 -7.64 3.57
CA GLY A 288 -3.70 -7.73 4.99
C GLY A 288 -4.99 -8.47 5.31
N GLY A 289 -5.37 -8.42 6.59
CA GLY A 289 -6.56 -9.10 7.07
C GLY A 289 -6.41 -10.61 7.23
N TRP A 290 -5.21 -11.15 7.44
CA TRP A 290 -4.97 -12.59 7.70
C TRP A 290 -5.57 -13.14 9.02
N LYS A 291 -6.71 -12.59 9.44
CA LYS A 291 -7.57 -13.03 10.53
C LYS A 291 -9.03 -12.88 10.11
N LYS A 292 -9.87 -13.87 10.45
CA LYS A 292 -11.33 -13.79 10.32
C LYS A 292 -11.91 -12.77 11.32
N LEU A 293 -13.17 -12.35 11.14
CA LEU A 293 -13.91 -11.58 12.17
C LEU A 293 -13.93 -12.26 13.54
N SER A 294 -13.91 -13.60 13.58
CA SER A 294 -13.82 -14.38 14.82
C SER A 294 -12.46 -14.25 15.55
N GLY A 295 -11.46 -13.61 14.92
CA GLY A 295 -10.11 -13.45 15.44
C GLY A 295 -9.15 -14.58 15.09
N GLU A 296 -9.65 -15.67 14.49
CA GLU A 296 -8.86 -16.82 14.04
C GLU A 296 -7.89 -16.43 12.91
N ALA A 297 -6.63 -16.83 13.02
CA ALA A 297 -5.62 -16.60 11.99
C ALA A 297 -5.91 -17.43 10.73
N ILE A 298 -5.58 -16.87 9.57
CA ILE A 298 -5.69 -17.55 8.28
C ILE A 298 -4.30 -18.05 7.89
N ASP A 299 -4.19 -19.35 7.61
CA ASP A 299 -2.98 -19.93 7.03
C ASP A 299 -2.82 -19.44 5.58
N LYS A 300 -1.76 -18.66 5.36
CA LYS A 300 -1.48 -18.04 4.05
C LYS A 300 -1.25 -19.06 2.96
N LYS A 301 -0.44 -20.09 3.22
CA LYS A 301 -0.10 -21.12 2.21
C LYS A 301 -1.31 -21.93 1.81
N ALA A 302 -2.14 -22.29 2.79
CA ALA A 302 -3.40 -22.97 2.51
C ALA A 302 -4.36 -22.09 1.68
N PHE A 303 -4.37 -20.77 1.94
CA PHE A 303 -5.18 -19.82 1.21
C PHE A 303 -4.68 -19.60 -0.23
N GLU A 304 -3.37 -19.43 -0.42
CA GLU A 304 -2.71 -19.36 -1.74
C GLU A 304 -3.04 -20.59 -2.58
N LYS A 305 -2.95 -21.79 -1.99
CA LYS A 305 -3.34 -23.02 -2.67
C LYS A 305 -4.80 -22.99 -3.13
N LYS A 306 -5.72 -22.48 -2.30
CA LYS A 306 -7.13 -22.33 -2.73
C LYS A 306 -7.26 -21.36 -3.90
N LEU A 307 -6.53 -20.24 -3.91
CA LEU A 307 -6.53 -19.32 -5.04
C LEU A 307 -6.09 -20.02 -6.32
N VAL A 308 -5.01 -20.82 -6.27
CA VAL A 308 -4.56 -21.64 -7.41
C VAL A 308 -5.67 -22.60 -7.85
N ASP A 309 -6.22 -23.38 -6.92
CA ASP A 309 -7.19 -24.45 -7.23
C ASP A 309 -8.53 -23.89 -7.81
N HIS A 310 -8.94 -22.67 -7.43
CA HIS A 310 -10.21 -22.09 -7.88
C HIS A 310 -10.04 -21.15 -9.07
N PHE A 311 -9.04 -20.25 -9.04
CA PHE A 311 -8.85 -19.25 -10.09
C PHE A 311 -7.90 -19.69 -11.21
N GLY A 312 -7.16 -20.80 -11.01
CA GLY A 312 -6.17 -21.29 -11.96
C GLY A 312 -5.07 -20.25 -12.22
N VAL A 313 -4.59 -19.61 -11.16
CA VAL A 313 -3.54 -18.58 -11.20
C VAL A 313 -2.16 -19.15 -10.89
N TYR A 314 -1.13 -18.53 -11.46
CA TYR A 314 0.27 -18.91 -11.22
C TYR A 314 0.70 -18.50 -9.82
N GLU A 315 1.07 -19.47 -8.99
CA GLU A 315 1.40 -19.27 -7.56
C GLU A 315 2.45 -18.15 -7.32
N PRO A 316 3.56 -18.05 -8.08
CA PRO A 316 4.53 -16.95 -7.93
C PRO A 316 3.99 -15.52 -8.20
N TYR A 317 2.77 -15.39 -8.73
CA TYR A 317 2.07 -14.12 -8.94
C TYR A 317 0.92 -13.87 -7.98
N ILE A 318 0.77 -14.73 -6.97
CA ILE A 318 0.01 -14.41 -5.77
C ILE A 318 0.93 -13.55 -4.89
N VAL A 319 0.49 -12.33 -4.58
CA VAL A 319 1.29 -11.30 -3.92
C VAL A 319 0.54 -10.84 -2.68
N ASP A 320 1.22 -10.71 -1.55
CA ASP A 320 0.73 -10.05 -0.34
C ASP A 320 1.36 -8.66 -0.17
N ALA A 321 0.56 -7.76 0.40
CA ALA A 321 0.97 -6.42 0.73
C ALA A 321 0.67 -6.12 2.20
N TYR A 322 1.67 -5.60 2.90
CA TYR A 322 1.58 -5.14 4.28
C TYR A 322 1.61 -3.60 4.32
N GLY A 323 0.76 -3.03 5.17
CA GLY A 323 0.71 -1.59 5.43
C GLY A 323 -0.38 -1.27 6.45
N PHE A 324 -0.38 -0.04 6.96
CA PHE A 324 -1.36 0.41 7.95
C PHE A 324 -1.74 1.87 7.74
N GLY A 325 -2.94 2.23 8.24
CA GLY A 325 -3.58 3.51 7.93
C GLY A 325 -2.82 4.73 8.44
N GLU A 326 -2.03 4.59 9.48
CA GLU A 326 -1.31 5.67 10.15
C GLU A 326 -0.02 6.06 9.42
N SER A 327 0.32 5.40 8.30
CA SER A 327 1.53 5.65 7.50
C SER A 327 1.31 5.38 6.01
N ASN A 328 2.22 5.86 5.16
CA ASN A 328 2.41 5.37 3.79
C ASN A 328 3.38 4.17 3.72
N THR A 329 3.77 3.62 4.87
CA THR A 329 4.54 2.37 4.92
C THR A 329 3.83 1.29 4.13
N ILE A 330 4.55 0.71 3.17
CA ILE A 330 4.12 -0.46 2.41
C ILE A 330 5.28 -1.44 2.31
N ALA A 331 4.97 -2.73 2.41
CA ALA A 331 5.87 -3.80 2.03
C ALA A 331 5.14 -4.78 1.12
N ILE A 332 5.85 -5.34 0.15
CA ILE A 332 5.28 -6.20 -0.90
C ILE A 332 6.23 -7.39 -1.08
N ASP A 333 5.68 -8.59 -1.18
CA ASP A 333 6.43 -9.85 -1.36
C ASP A 333 6.61 -10.27 -2.83
N PHE A 334 6.52 -9.31 -3.75
CA PHE A 334 6.70 -9.54 -5.18
C PHE A 334 8.19 -9.63 -5.54
N CYS A 335 8.82 -10.69 -5.04
CA CYS A 335 10.24 -10.98 -5.14
C CYS A 335 10.41 -12.46 -5.51
N PRO A 336 11.39 -12.83 -6.36
CA PRO A 336 11.64 -14.23 -6.71
C PRO A 336 11.94 -15.15 -5.54
N GLU A 337 12.44 -14.58 -4.44
CA GLU A 337 12.75 -15.31 -3.21
C GLU A 337 11.61 -15.24 -2.19
N GLY A 338 10.45 -14.65 -2.54
CA GLY A 338 9.32 -14.43 -1.63
C GLY A 338 9.58 -13.42 -0.51
N ASN A 339 10.64 -12.61 -0.61
CA ASN A 339 10.98 -11.62 0.40
C ASN A 339 9.99 -10.44 0.38
N MET A 340 9.40 -10.14 1.54
CA MET A 340 8.52 -8.97 1.71
C MET A 340 9.34 -7.70 1.95
N HIS A 341 9.68 -6.99 0.87
CA HIS A 341 10.55 -5.82 0.90
C HIS A 341 9.82 -4.58 1.46
N LEU A 342 10.38 -3.97 2.49
CA LEU A 342 9.86 -2.74 3.08
C LEU A 342 10.26 -1.53 2.23
N SER A 343 9.31 -0.59 2.05
CA SER A 343 9.57 0.62 1.27
C SER A 343 10.69 1.49 1.85
N PRO A 344 11.69 1.88 1.05
CA PRO A 344 12.78 2.77 1.46
C PRO A 344 12.32 4.22 1.69
N GLY A 345 11.09 4.56 1.28
CA GLY A 345 10.50 5.87 1.55
C GLY A 345 10.22 6.13 3.04
N VAL A 346 10.20 5.08 3.86
CA VAL A 346 9.93 5.13 5.30
C VAL A 346 11.08 4.48 6.07
N MET A 347 11.47 5.08 7.19
CA MET A 347 12.42 4.46 8.11
C MET A 347 11.67 3.63 9.15
N ALA A 348 12.15 2.43 9.46
CA ALA A 348 11.53 1.55 10.45
C ALA A 348 12.55 0.86 11.36
N VAL A 349 12.12 0.60 12.59
CA VAL A 349 12.79 -0.25 13.60
C VAL A 349 11.74 -1.06 14.36
N THR A 350 12.17 -2.11 15.05
CA THR A 350 11.35 -2.84 16.03
C THR A 350 11.65 -2.34 17.45
N ARG A 351 10.65 -2.33 18.32
CA ARG A 351 10.77 -1.98 19.74
C ARG A 351 10.23 -3.07 20.65
N ASP A 352 10.85 -3.26 21.81
CA ASP A 352 10.32 -4.14 22.84
C ASP A 352 8.92 -3.67 23.29
N PRO A 353 7.90 -4.55 23.32
CA PRO A 353 6.55 -4.14 23.69
C PRO A 353 6.39 -3.65 25.14
N LYS A 354 7.33 -3.96 26.04
CA LYS A 354 7.31 -3.59 27.46
C LYS A 354 8.19 -2.39 27.76
N THR A 355 9.42 -2.36 27.23
CA THR A 355 10.40 -1.31 27.52
C THR A 355 10.42 -0.19 26.48
N LEU A 356 9.88 -0.44 25.28
CA LEU A 356 9.98 0.43 24.09
C LEU A 356 11.41 0.69 23.61
N GLU A 357 12.39 -0.05 24.12
CA GLU A 357 13.77 0.00 23.63
C GLU A 357 13.86 -0.60 22.22
N VAL A 358 14.77 -0.09 21.41
CA VAL A 358 14.99 -0.57 20.04
C VAL A 358 15.59 -1.98 20.10
N GLN A 359 15.04 -2.87 19.27
CA GLN A 359 15.49 -4.26 19.17
C GLN A 359 16.57 -4.43 18.09
N ASP A 360 17.35 -5.50 18.21
CA ASP A 360 18.27 -5.95 17.17
C ASP A 360 17.50 -6.47 15.94
N TYR A 361 18.16 -6.46 14.78
CA TYR A 361 17.58 -7.01 13.57
C TYR A 361 17.28 -8.52 13.72
N GLY A 362 16.10 -8.93 13.27
CA GLY A 362 15.60 -10.29 13.40
C GLY A 362 14.75 -10.54 14.64
N ASP A 363 14.85 -9.69 15.66
CA ASP A 363 14.03 -9.81 16.86
C ASP A 363 12.63 -9.23 16.66
N ALA A 364 11.64 -9.92 17.23
CA ALA A 364 10.24 -9.53 17.12
C ALA A 364 9.94 -8.37 18.07
N GLY A 365 9.27 -7.33 17.56
CA GLY A 365 8.86 -6.18 18.36
C GLY A 365 7.78 -5.34 17.68
N LEU A 366 7.29 -4.32 18.39
CA LEU A 366 6.38 -3.33 17.84
C LEU A 366 7.07 -2.60 16.69
N ILE A 367 6.40 -2.48 15.54
CA ILE A 367 6.95 -1.68 14.44
C ILE A 367 6.82 -0.19 14.74
N SER A 368 7.97 0.48 14.72
CA SER A 368 8.12 1.92 14.86
C SER A 368 8.57 2.50 13.53
N VAL A 369 7.82 3.46 12.99
CA VAL A 369 8.10 4.09 11.69
C VAL A 369 8.26 5.61 11.79
N TRP A 370 9.10 6.15 10.91
CA TRP A 370 9.18 7.58 10.62
C TRP A 370 8.98 7.79 9.12
N ASP A 371 7.77 8.19 8.75
CA ASP A 371 7.37 8.37 7.35
C ASP A 371 7.39 9.86 6.97
N PRO A 372 8.40 10.31 6.20
CA PRO A 372 8.48 11.69 5.72
C PRO A 372 7.53 11.97 4.55
N THR A 373 6.93 10.94 3.95
CA THR A 373 6.09 11.08 2.77
C THR A 373 4.68 11.58 3.12
N MET A 374 4.25 11.39 4.36
CA MET A 374 2.99 11.89 4.91
C MET A 374 3.16 13.30 5.48
N LEU A 375 2.76 14.34 4.74
CA LEU A 375 2.77 15.73 5.25
C LEU A 375 1.40 16.19 5.76
N SER A 376 0.37 15.35 5.62
CA SER A 376 -0.99 15.68 6.08
C SER A 376 -1.17 15.57 7.60
N PHE A 377 -0.39 14.75 8.28
CA PHE A 377 -0.27 14.60 9.74
C PHE A 377 1.08 13.92 10.08
N PRO A 378 1.60 14.07 11.30
CA PRO A 378 2.85 13.43 11.74
C PRO A 378 2.76 11.90 11.73
N SER A 379 3.30 11.28 10.69
CA SER A 379 3.39 9.82 10.57
C SER A 379 4.68 9.28 11.19
N PHE A 380 4.95 9.68 12.42
CA PHE A 380 6.01 9.11 13.26
C PHE A 380 5.34 8.24 14.31
N VAL A 381 5.15 6.97 13.98
CA VAL A 381 4.13 6.12 14.62
C VAL A 381 4.77 4.88 15.19
N ILE A 382 4.32 4.48 16.37
CA ILE A 382 4.48 3.11 16.88
C ILE A 382 3.15 2.39 16.69
N SER A 383 3.16 1.31 15.89
CA SER A 383 1.99 0.47 15.64
C SER A 383 1.88 -0.62 16.71
N ASP A 384 0.70 -1.23 16.80
CA ASP A 384 0.44 -2.40 17.65
C ASP A 384 0.84 -3.72 16.95
N ASP A 385 1.35 -3.63 15.72
CA ASP A 385 1.81 -4.76 14.93
C ASP A 385 3.17 -5.25 15.45
N ILE A 386 3.27 -6.55 15.71
CA ILE A 386 4.51 -7.23 16.08
C ILE A 386 5.11 -7.83 14.81
N VAL A 387 6.33 -7.43 14.50
CA VAL A 387 7.04 -7.81 13.28
C VAL A 387 8.49 -8.11 13.60
N LYS A 388 9.18 -8.81 12.69
CA LYS A 388 10.65 -8.83 12.65
C LYS A 388 11.11 -8.05 11.43
N LEU A 389 12.19 -7.29 11.59
CA LEU A 389 12.85 -6.58 10.49
C LEU A 389 14.22 -7.16 10.25
N SER A 390 14.56 -7.45 9.00
CA SER A 390 15.91 -7.83 8.64
C SER A 390 16.85 -6.62 8.67
N LYS A 391 18.16 -6.88 8.76
CA LYS A 391 19.15 -5.89 8.37
C LYS A 391 18.99 -5.58 6.87
N PRO A 392 19.18 -4.33 6.41
CA PRO A 392 19.18 -4.06 4.98
C PRO A 392 20.23 -4.90 4.25
N PHE A 393 19.86 -5.52 3.14
CA PHE A 393 20.73 -6.33 2.31
C PHE A 393 20.36 -6.18 0.84
N GLU A 394 21.31 -6.45 -0.06
CA GLU A 394 21.02 -6.59 -1.49
C GLU A 394 20.43 -7.97 -1.74
N CYS A 395 19.21 -8.02 -2.25
CA CYS A 395 18.50 -9.27 -2.48
C CYS A 395 18.98 -9.96 -3.76
N ASP A 396 19.48 -11.20 -3.64
CA ASP A 396 19.91 -12.02 -4.78
C ASP A 396 18.77 -12.27 -5.80
N GLY A 397 17.53 -12.26 -5.30
CA GLY A 397 16.30 -12.37 -6.09
C GLY A 397 16.09 -11.20 -7.03
N CYS A 398 15.89 -10.00 -6.49
CA CYS A 398 15.38 -8.85 -7.23
C CYS A 398 16.34 -7.66 -7.29
N GLY A 399 17.52 -7.74 -6.65
CA GLY A 399 18.51 -6.66 -6.56
C GLY A 399 18.09 -5.51 -5.63
N VAL A 400 16.92 -5.59 -4.98
CA VAL A 400 16.46 -4.59 -4.02
C VAL A 400 17.39 -4.55 -2.82
N ILE A 401 17.73 -3.34 -2.37
CA ILE A 401 18.57 -3.08 -1.21
C ILE A 401 17.71 -2.45 -0.11
N THR A 402 16.98 -3.26 0.65
CA THR A 402 16.07 -2.80 1.72
C THR A 402 16.05 -3.76 2.90
N GLN A 403 15.42 -3.34 4.00
CA GLN A 403 14.96 -4.29 5.02
C GLN A 403 13.80 -5.12 4.45
N THR A 404 13.65 -6.33 4.96
CA THR A 404 12.44 -7.14 4.78
C THR A 404 11.66 -7.20 6.09
N ILE A 405 10.37 -7.45 5.99
CA ILE A 405 9.45 -7.51 7.12
C ILE A 405 8.79 -8.88 7.20
N GLU A 406 8.80 -9.47 8.40
CA GLU A 406 8.01 -10.67 8.72
C GLU A 406 6.94 -10.25 9.73
N PHE A 407 5.67 -10.34 9.34
CA PHE A 407 4.56 -10.10 10.25
C PHE A 407 4.39 -11.30 11.20
N VAL A 408 4.47 -11.06 12.50
CA VAL A 408 4.31 -12.10 13.53
C VAL A 408 2.90 -12.07 14.12
N GLY A 409 2.36 -10.89 14.37
CA GLY A 409 1.05 -10.74 15.00
C GLY A 409 0.77 -9.32 15.45
N ARG A 410 -0.05 -9.18 16.50
CA ARG A 410 -0.31 -7.90 17.17
C ARG A 410 -0.14 -8.05 18.67
N ALA A 411 0.15 -6.95 19.35
CA ALA A 411 0.23 -6.94 20.81
C ALA A 411 -1.06 -7.46 21.47
N GLU A 412 -0.95 -8.13 22.61
CA GLU A 412 -2.07 -8.86 23.26
C GLU A 412 -3.29 -7.99 23.59
N LYS A 413 -3.09 -6.69 23.85
CA LYS A 413 -4.15 -5.72 24.14
C LYS A 413 -4.59 -4.91 22.91
N ALA A 414 -4.00 -5.18 21.76
CA ALA A 414 -4.34 -4.49 20.53
C ALA A 414 -5.72 -4.92 20.05
N GLU A 415 -6.52 -3.95 19.61
CA GLU A 415 -7.80 -4.27 18.98
C GLU A 415 -7.61 -5.02 17.66
N LEU A 416 -8.53 -5.94 17.39
CA LEU A 416 -8.69 -6.50 16.06
C LEU A 416 -9.15 -5.38 15.10
N ARG A 417 -8.30 -5.02 14.12
CA ARG A 417 -8.58 -4.00 13.10
C ARG A 417 -7.80 -4.28 11.83
N SER A 418 -8.45 -4.27 10.66
CA SER A 418 -7.81 -4.33 9.34
C SER A 418 -8.77 -3.82 8.26
N CYS A 419 -8.26 -3.41 7.10
CA CYS A 419 -9.13 -3.01 5.98
C CYS A 419 -9.96 -4.20 5.45
N GLY A 420 -9.42 -5.43 5.54
CA GLY A 420 -10.13 -6.66 5.19
C GLY A 420 -11.34 -6.91 6.08
N LEU A 421 -11.19 -6.77 7.40
CA LEU A 421 -12.29 -6.94 8.37
C LEU A 421 -13.39 -5.90 8.16
N LYS A 422 -13.02 -4.66 7.81
CA LYS A 422 -14.00 -3.62 7.49
C LYS A 422 -14.79 -3.94 6.23
N THR A 423 -14.11 -4.48 5.20
CA THR A 423 -14.77 -4.95 3.97
C THR A 423 -15.71 -6.12 4.29
N GLU A 424 -15.27 -7.08 5.10
CA GLU A 424 -16.09 -8.20 5.59
C GLU A 424 -17.34 -7.73 6.35
N GLN A 425 -17.21 -6.73 7.25
CA GLN A 425 -18.36 -6.14 7.95
C GLN A 425 -19.37 -5.51 6.98
N ILE A 426 -18.89 -4.78 5.98
CA ILE A 426 -19.75 -4.14 4.98
C ILE A 426 -20.53 -5.18 4.17
N LEU A 427 -19.91 -6.32 3.87
CA LEU A 427 -20.49 -7.38 3.05
C LEU A 427 -21.43 -8.33 3.82
N ASN A 428 -21.18 -8.54 5.12
CA ASN A 428 -21.99 -9.43 5.98
C ASN A 428 -23.24 -8.75 6.59
N ASP A 429 -23.41 -7.43 6.47
CA ASP A 429 -24.50 -6.71 7.16
C ASP A 429 -25.88 -7.03 6.55
N GLU A 430 -26.55 -8.05 7.10
CA GLU A 430 -28.02 -8.19 7.13
C GLU A 430 -28.72 -7.00 7.85
N ASN A 431 -27.97 -6.03 8.38
CA ASN A 431 -28.47 -4.78 8.92
C ASN A 431 -28.15 -3.58 8.01
N LYS A 432 -28.86 -3.49 6.87
CA LYS A 432 -28.97 -2.28 6.02
C LYS A 432 -29.16 -0.96 6.80
N LYS A 433 -29.61 -0.99 8.06
CA LYS A 433 -29.73 0.16 8.97
C LYS A 433 -28.39 0.80 9.35
N ALA A 434 -27.29 0.05 9.48
CA ALA A 434 -25.97 0.63 9.77
C ALA A 434 -25.41 1.39 8.56
N LEU A 435 -25.62 0.84 7.35
CA LEU A 435 -25.34 1.49 6.07
C LEU A 435 -26.20 2.74 5.85
N GLU A 436 -27.47 2.75 6.28
CA GLU A 436 -28.29 3.97 6.31
C GLU A 436 -27.76 5.00 7.31
N ILE A 437 -27.20 4.60 8.46
CA ILE A 437 -26.57 5.50 9.43
C ILE A 437 -25.24 6.05 8.91
N VAL A 438 -24.44 5.24 8.19
CA VAL A 438 -23.20 5.69 7.53
C VAL A 438 -23.54 6.62 6.37
N ARG A 439 -24.47 6.26 5.47
CA ARG A 439 -24.99 7.17 4.42
C ARG A 439 -25.58 8.44 5.03
N ALA A 440 -26.36 8.34 6.10
CA ALA A 440 -26.95 9.50 6.77
C ALA A 440 -25.90 10.35 7.49
N LYS A 441 -24.78 9.81 7.99
CA LYS A 441 -23.67 10.60 8.54
C LYS A 441 -22.84 11.27 7.43
N THR A 442 -22.64 10.61 6.29
CA THR A 442 -21.96 11.19 5.12
C THR A 442 -22.82 12.25 4.40
N LEU A 443 -24.15 12.12 4.46
CA LEU A 443 -25.10 13.13 3.97
C LEU A 443 -25.37 14.25 5.00
N ARG A 444 -25.30 13.97 6.31
CA ARG A 444 -25.40 14.98 7.39
C ARG A 444 -24.10 15.74 7.64
N SER A 445 -22.95 15.28 7.13
CA SER A 445 -21.78 16.13 6.94
C SER A 445 -21.96 17.07 5.75
N GLY A 446 -23.17 17.63 5.58
CA GLY A 446 -23.32 18.97 5.05
C GLY A 446 -22.34 19.83 5.82
N ILE A 447 -21.23 20.15 5.16
CA ILE A 447 -20.21 21.04 5.66
C ILE A 447 -20.91 22.39 5.78
N GLY A 448 -21.49 22.62 6.96
CA GLY A 448 -21.66 23.95 7.51
C GLY A 448 -20.26 24.48 7.77
N PHE A 449 -19.72 25.06 6.70
CA PHE A 449 -18.49 25.83 6.45
C PHE A 449 -17.41 25.85 7.54
#